data_AF-A0A1E1W3J7-F1
#
_entry.id   AF-A0A1E1W3J7-F1
#
_cell.length_a   1.000
_cell.length_b   1.000
_cell.length_c   1.000
_cell.angle_alpha   90.00
_cell.angle_beta   90.00
_cell.angle_gamma   90.00
#
_symmetry.space_group_name_H-M   'P 1'
#
loop_
_entity.id
_entity.type
_entity.pdbx_description
1 polymer ?
#
loop_
_entity_poly.entity_id
_entity_poly.type
_entity_poly.pdbx_seq_one_letter_code
_entity_poly.pdbx_strand_id
1 'polypeptide(L)'
;HHCSVCQRCIRKMDHHCPWVNNCVGENNQKYFVLFTFYIAAISIHSLTLSVYQFVTCIRHEWRDCSTYSPPATVVLLLFLIAEALLFAIFTAVMLGTQLHAIWNDETGIEQLKKEQARWVRKSRWKSIQSVFGRFSILWFSPFTQPSPKTKLESYLYSV
;
A
#
# COMPACT_ATOMS: atom_id res chain seq x y z
N HIS A 1 -18.16 9.93 -1.65
CA HIS A 1 -18.04 10.60 -2.96
C HIS A 1 -18.50 9.67 -4.07
N HIS A 2 -18.94 10.19 -5.23
CA HIS A 2 -19.29 9.38 -6.40
C HIS A 2 -18.06 9.15 -7.28
N CYS A 3 -17.79 7.91 -7.69
CA CYS A 3 -16.75 7.60 -8.65
C CYS A 3 -17.39 7.30 -10.02
N SER A 4 -17.08 8.13 -11.02
CA SER A 4 -17.55 7.94 -12.39
C SER A 4 -16.95 6.73 -13.09
N VAL A 5 -15.74 6.27 -12.71
CA VAL A 5 -15.17 5.05 -13.31
C VAL A 5 -15.92 3.81 -12.83
N CYS A 6 -16.22 3.73 -11.53
CA CYS A 6 -16.96 2.60 -10.95
C CYS A 6 -18.50 2.75 -11.02
N GLN A 7 -19.01 3.90 -11.48
CA GLN A 7 -20.44 4.21 -11.59
C GLN A 7 -21.24 3.99 -10.30
N ARG A 8 -20.62 4.32 -9.15
CA ARG A 8 -21.25 4.15 -7.83
C ARG A 8 -20.67 5.10 -6.79
N CYS A 9 -21.44 5.32 -5.73
CA CYS A 9 -20.97 6.05 -4.56
C CYS A 9 -20.08 5.16 -3.69
N ILE A 10 -18.92 5.70 -3.30
CA ILE A 10 -17.93 5.03 -2.45
C ILE A 10 -17.88 5.77 -1.11
N ARG A 11 -18.03 5.02 -0.02
CA ARG A 11 -18.00 5.53 1.35
C ARG A 11 -16.55 5.77 1.81
N LYS A 12 -16.30 6.93 2.43
CA LYS A 12 -14.95 7.50 2.66
C LYS A 12 -14.01 7.21 1.48
N MET A 13 -14.43 7.60 0.29
CA MET A 13 -13.65 7.41 -0.92
C MET A 13 -12.32 8.13 -0.80
N ASP A 14 -11.23 7.40 -1.02
CA ASP A 14 -9.89 7.98 -1.08
C ASP A 14 -9.54 8.30 -2.53
N HIS A 15 -9.46 7.29 -3.39
CA HIS A 15 -9.22 7.46 -4.83
C HIS A 15 -9.73 6.27 -5.63
N HIS A 16 -9.79 6.42 -6.95
CA HIS A 16 -9.87 5.28 -7.87
C HIS A 16 -8.46 4.86 -8.25
N CYS A 17 -8.09 3.61 -8.00
CA CYS A 17 -6.76 3.09 -8.28
C CYS A 17 -6.81 2.20 -9.53
N PRO A 18 -6.20 2.62 -10.65
CA PRO A 18 -6.16 1.82 -11.87
C PRO A 18 -5.43 0.48 -11.67
N TRP A 19 -4.42 0.45 -10.81
CA TRP A 19 -3.57 -0.72 -10.56
C TRP A 19 -4.32 -1.90 -9.91
N VAL A 20 -5.32 -1.59 -9.10
CA VAL A 20 -6.20 -2.60 -8.50
C VAL A 20 -7.57 -2.65 -9.19
N ASN A 21 -7.74 -1.87 -10.27
CA ASN A 21 -8.96 -1.70 -11.03
C ASN A 21 -10.21 -1.50 -10.14
N ASN A 22 -10.07 -0.70 -9.08
CA ASN A 22 -11.11 -0.50 -8.09
C ASN A 22 -10.90 0.79 -7.30
N CYS A 23 -11.97 1.28 -6.66
CA CYS A 23 -11.85 2.36 -5.69
C CYS A 23 -11.25 1.87 -4.38
N VAL A 24 -10.37 2.70 -3.80
CA VAL A 24 -9.92 2.58 -2.42
C VAL A 24 -10.80 3.48 -1.56
N GLY A 25 -11.35 2.92 -0.49
CA GLY A 25 -12.20 3.62 0.47
C GLY A 25 -12.34 2.81 1.74
N GLU A 26 -13.34 3.12 2.56
CA GLU A 26 -13.47 2.58 3.93
C GLU A 26 -13.38 1.05 4.01
N ASN A 27 -14.08 0.34 3.10
CA ASN A 27 -14.25 -1.11 3.18
C ASN A 27 -13.04 -1.92 2.70
N ASN A 28 -12.08 -1.29 2.03
CA ASN A 28 -10.88 -1.95 1.52
C ASN A 28 -9.57 -1.22 1.85
N GLN A 29 -9.62 -0.17 2.68
CA GLN A 29 -8.45 0.60 3.09
C GLN A 29 -7.38 -0.28 3.72
N LYS A 30 -7.77 -1.23 4.60
CA LYS A 30 -6.85 -2.22 5.19
C LYS A 30 -6.14 -3.03 4.11
N TYR A 31 -6.88 -3.57 3.16
CA TYR A 31 -6.33 -4.42 2.10
C TYR A 31 -5.37 -3.65 1.20
N PHE A 32 -5.69 -2.39 0.89
CA PHE A 32 -4.81 -1.54 0.11
C PHE A 32 -3.51 -1.20 0.86
N VAL A 33 -3.58 -0.91 2.17
CA VAL A 33 -2.38 -0.71 3.00
C VAL A 33 -1.52 -1.97 3.00
N LEU A 34 -2.11 -3.14 3.24
CA LEU A 34 -1.36 -4.41 3.23
C LEU A 34 -0.76 -4.71 1.86
N PHE A 35 -1.50 -4.46 0.78
CA PHE A 35 -0.99 -4.58 -0.59
C PHE A 35 0.27 -3.73 -0.79
N THR A 36 0.20 -2.43 -0.49
CA THR A 36 1.37 -1.53 -0.63
C THR A 36 2.53 -1.94 0.26
N PHE A 37 2.27 -2.38 1.50
CA PHE A 37 3.29 -2.88 2.42
C PHE A 37 4.00 -4.12 1.88
N TYR A 38 3.24 -5.10 1.37
CA TYR A 38 3.83 -6.33 0.85
C TYR A 38 4.59 -6.12 -0.45
N ILE A 39 4.12 -5.23 -1.34
CA ILE A 39 4.88 -4.86 -2.54
C ILE A 39 6.17 -4.13 -2.17
N ALA A 40 6.15 -3.21 -1.19
CA ALA A 40 7.37 -2.57 -0.71
C ALA A 40 8.36 -3.59 -0.13
N ALA A 41 7.87 -4.53 0.68
CA ALA A 41 8.70 -5.56 1.30
C ALA A 41 9.35 -6.48 0.26
N ILE A 42 8.60 -6.99 -0.72
CA ILE A 42 9.16 -7.86 -1.76
C ILE A 42 10.10 -7.09 -2.69
N SER A 43 9.84 -5.81 -2.95
CA SER A 43 10.74 -4.96 -3.75
C SER A 43 12.09 -4.76 -3.04
N ILE A 44 12.07 -4.47 -1.74
CA ILE A 44 13.29 -4.36 -0.92
C ILE A 44 14.04 -5.70 -0.87
N HIS A 45 13.30 -6.83 -0.74
CA HIS A 45 13.90 -8.15 -0.75
C HIS A 45 14.59 -8.46 -2.10
N SER A 46 13.90 -8.19 -3.21
CA SER A 46 14.44 -8.35 -4.57
C SER A 46 15.68 -7.48 -4.80
N LEU A 47 15.65 -6.22 -4.36
CA LEU A 47 16.78 -5.31 -4.42
C LEU A 47 17.98 -5.86 -3.63
N THR A 48 17.73 -6.36 -2.42
CA THR A 48 18.79 -6.94 -1.56
C THR A 48 19.44 -8.15 -2.22
N LEU A 49 18.65 -9.07 -2.78
CA LEU A 49 19.16 -10.24 -3.48
C LEU A 49 19.93 -9.86 -4.76
N SER A 50 19.42 -8.90 -5.53
CA SER A 50 20.05 -8.43 -6.77
C SER A 50 21.39 -7.74 -6.49
N VAL A 51 21.45 -6.90 -5.45
CA VAL A 51 22.71 -6.27 -5.00
C VAL A 51 23.68 -7.32 -4.47
N TYR A 52 23.21 -8.29 -3.68
CA TYR A 52 24.05 -9.38 -3.19
C TYR A 52 24.66 -10.20 -4.32
N GLN A 53 23.86 -10.56 -5.34
CA GLN A 53 24.34 -11.26 -6.52
C GLN A 53 25.36 -10.40 -7.28
N PHE A 54 25.06 -9.12 -7.52
CA PHE A 54 25.99 -8.20 -8.20
C PHE A 54 27.34 -8.10 -7.47
N VAL A 55 27.33 -7.90 -6.14
CA VAL A 55 28.54 -7.81 -5.31
C VAL A 55 29.33 -9.12 -5.33
N THR A 56 28.65 -10.27 -5.36
CA THR A 56 29.31 -11.57 -5.46
C THR A 56 29.96 -11.75 -6.83
N CYS A 57 29.29 -11.34 -7.91
CA CYS A 57 29.79 -11.48 -9.27
C CYS A 57 30.95 -10.57 -9.63
N ILE A 58 31.03 -9.37 -9.05
CA ILE A 58 32.22 -8.52 -9.25
C ILE A 58 33.46 -9.05 -8.51
N ARG A 59 33.27 -9.91 -7.50
CA ARG A 59 34.35 -10.51 -6.69
C ARG A 59 34.83 -11.87 -7.23
N HIS A 60 34.06 -12.50 -8.12
CA HIS A 60 34.32 -13.81 -8.70
C HIS A 60 34.31 -13.77 -10.23
N GLU A 61 34.53 -14.91 -10.89
CA GLU A 61 34.35 -14.99 -12.34
C GLU A 61 32.88 -14.92 -12.70
N TRP A 62 32.51 -13.94 -13.53
CA TRP A 62 31.13 -13.74 -13.98
C TRP A 62 30.51 -14.95 -14.70
N ARG A 63 31.34 -15.88 -15.21
CA ARG A 63 30.88 -17.10 -15.88
C ARG A 63 30.23 -18.09 -14.91
N ASP A 64 30.59 -18.04 -13.63
CA ASP A 64 30.06 -18.95 -12.61
C ASP A 64 28.83 -18.38 -11.89
N CYS A 65 28.47 -17.14 -12.20
CA CYS A 65 27.41 -16.41 -11.50
C CYS A 65 25.98 -16.74 -11.92
N SER A 66 25.80 -17.24 -13.13
CA SER A 66 24.49 -17.59 -13.66
C SER A 66 24.62 -18.51 -14.84
N THR A 67 23.52 -19.17 -15.22
CA THR A 67 23.44 -19.93 -16.47
C THR A 67 23.45 -19.06 -17.72
N TYR A 68 23.22 -17.75 -17.60
CA TYR A 68 23.26 -16.80 -18.70
C TYR A 68 24.68 -16.31 -18.98
N SER A 69 24.90 -15.80 -20.20
CA SER A 69 26.15 -15.12 -20.54
C SER A 69 26.35 -13.86 -19.67
N PRO A 70 27.60 -13.50 -19.29
CA PRO A 70 27.85 -12.34 -18.44
C PRO A 70 27.15 -11.04 -18.88
N PRO A 71 27.12 -10.67 -20.17
CA PRO A 71 26.39 -9.47 -20.60
C PRO A 71 24.88 -9.57 -20.34
N ALA A 72 24.28 -10.74 -20.59
CA ALA A 72 22.85 -10.95 -20.33
C ALA A 72 22.54 -10.87 -18.83
N THR A 73 23.37 -11.46 -17.98
CA THR A 73 23.23 -11.41 -16.52
C THR A 73 23.27 -9.97 -16.00
N VAL A 74 24.23 -9.18 -16.48
CA VAL A 74 24.36 -7.75 -16.11
C VAL A 74 23.10 -7.00 -16.50
N VAL A 75 22.63 -7.17 -17.74
CA VAL A 75 21.41 -6.50 -18.22
C VAL A 75 20.18 -6.88 -17.39
N LEU A 76 19.99 -8.17 -17.09
CA LEU A 76 18.89 -8.65 -16.25
C LEU A 76 18.97 -8.09 -14.83
N LEU A 77 20.15 -8.05 -14.21
CA LEU A 77 20.35 -7.47 -12.89
C LEU A 77 20.04 -5.96 -12.87
N LEU A 78 20.46 -5.22 -13.91
CA LEU A 78 20.13 -3.80 -14.02
C LEU A 78 18.63 -3.56 -14.12
N PHE A 79 17.91 -4.36 -14.93
CA PHE A 79 16.46 -4.28 -15.00
C PHE A 79 15.78 -4.61 -13.67
N LEU A 80 16.19 -5.69 -13.00
CA LEU A 80 15.64 -6.08 -11.70
C LEU A 80 15.88 -5.03 -10.62
N ILE A 81 17.09 -4.44 -10.56
CA ILE A 81 17.41 -3.37 -9.62
C ILE A 81 16.57 -2.12 -9.91
N ALA A 82 16.44 -1.74 -11.18
CA ALA A 82 15.65 -0.57 -11.58
C ALA A 82 14.15 -0.77 -11.25
N GLU A 83 13.60 -1.94 -11.56
CA GLU A 83 12.21 -2.31 -11.24
C GLU A 83 11.98 -2.32 -9.72
N ALA A 84 12.86 -2.99 -8.97
CA ALA A 84 12.75 -3.08 -7.52
C ALA A 84 12.83 -1.71 -6.85
N LEU A 85 13.73 -0.82 -7.31
CA LEU A 85 13.82 0.56 -6.81
C LEU A 85 12.56 1.36 -7.12
N LEU A 86 12.07 1.29 -8.36
CA LEU A 86 10.87 1.99 -8.79
C LEU A 86 9.66 1.60 -7.92
N PHE A 87 9.41 0.30 -7.78
CA PHE A 87 8.28 -0.18 -6.99
C PHE A 87 8.47 0.04 -5.49
N ALA A 88 9.69 -0.10 -4.95
CA ALA A 88 9.95 0.18 -3.55
C ALA A 88 9.64 1.65 -3.20
N ILE A 89 10.13 2.61 -4.01
CA ILE A 89 9.88 4.04 -3.77
C ILE A 89 8.39 4.35 -3.94
N PHE A 90 7.80 3.93 -5.06
CA PHE A 90 6.39 4.19 -5.36
C PHE A 90 5.47 3.66 -4.26
N THR A 91 5.66 2.40 -3.83
CA THR A 91 4.80 1.79 -2.81
C THR A 91 5.12 2.26 -1.40
N ALA A 92 6.35 2.64 -1.08
CA ALA A 92 6.67 3.28 0.20
C ALA A 92 5.97 4.64 0.34
N VAL A 93 5.96 5.46 -0.72
CA VAL A 93 5.24 6.74 -0.72
C VAL A 93 3.74 6.50 -0.54
N MET A 94 3.15 5.59 -1.33
CA MET A 94 1.72 5.27 -1.21
C MET A 94 1.36 4.72 0.19
N LEU A 95 2.19 3.85 0.75
CA LEU A 95 2.00 3.33 2.10
C LEU A 95 2.03 4.48 3.13
N GLY A 96 3.02 5.38 3.01
CA GLY A 96 3.15 6.55 3.87
C GLY A 96 1.92 7.47 3.79
N THR A 97 1.42 7.76 2.59
CA THR A 97 0.23 8.60 2.42
C THR A 97 -1.02 7.93 2.99
N GLN A 98 -1.19 6.62 2.80
CA GLN A 98 -2.31 5.88 3.38
C GLN A 98 -2.26 5.86 4.92
N LEU A 99 -1.09 5.61 5.51
CA LEU A 99 -0.92 5.63 6.96
C LEU A 99 -1.15 7.04 7.53
N HIS A 100 -0.69 8.07 6.84
CA HIS A 100 -0.95 9.47 7.21
C HIS A 100 -2.45 9.81 7.14
N ALA A 101 -3.15 9.40 6.08
CA ALA A 101 -4.59 9.58 5.92
C ALA A 101 -5.36 8.91 7.07
N ILE A 102 -5.00 7.67 7.42
CA ILE A 102 -5.59 6.94 8.55
C ILE A 102 -5.28 7.66 9.87
N TRP A 103 -4.05 8.11 10.07
CA TRP A 103 -3.62 8.78 11.31
C TRP A 103 -4.42 10.05 11.58
N ASN A 104 -4.73 10.83 10.54
CA ASN A 104 -5.48 12.07 10.66
C ASN A 104 -7.01 11.91 10.48
N ASP A 105 -7.49 10.69 10.20
CA ASP A 105 -8.89 10.38 9.86
C ASP A 105 -9.43 11.25 8.71
N GLU A 106 -8.60 11.42 7.68
CA GLU A 106 -8.88 12.19 6.45
C GLU A 106 -8.74 11.28 5.23
N THR A 107 -9.54 11.54 4.18
CA THR A 107 -9.38 10.93 2.86
C THR A 107 -8.54 11.82 1.93
N GLY A 108 -7.94 11.23 0.89
CA GLY A 108 -7.18 11.98 -0.11
C GLY A 108 -7.99 13.08 -0.81
N ILE A 109 -9.29 12.86 -1.04
CA ILE A 109 -10.19 13.87 -1.61
C ILE A 109 -10.34 15.06 -0.65
N GLU A 110 -10.56 14.81 0.64
CA GLU A 110 -10.72 15.86 1.64
C GLU A 110 -9.44 16.68 1.79
N GLN A 111 -8.29 16.02 1.81
CA GLN A 111 -6.99 16.68 1.87
C GLN A 111 -6.76 17.60 0.67
N LEU A 112 -7.03 17.13 -0.55
CA LEU A 112 -6.83 17.91 -1.77
C LEU A 112 -7.83 19.06 -1.92
N LYS A 113 -9.10 18.83 -1.56
CA LYS A 113 -10.15 19.84 -1.64
C LYS A 113 -10.20 20.79 -0.44
N LYS A 114 -9.37 20.54 0.59
CA LYS A 114 -9.42 21.22 1.89
C LYS A 114 -10.85 21.23 2.47
N GLU A 115 -11.61 20.16 2.21
CA GLU A 115 -12.96 20.01 2.75
C GLU A 115 -12.85 19.69 4.24
N GLN A 116 -13.71 20.32 5.05
CA GLN A 116 -13.80 19.93 6.45
C GLN A 116 -14.46 18.55 6.56
N ALA A 117 -13.98 17.75 7.51
CA ALA A 117 -14.54 16.43 7.75
C ALA A 117 -16.04 16.57 8.08
N ARG A 118 -16.88 15.81 7.36
CA ARG A 118 -18.33 15.79 7.61
C ARG A 118 -18.72 14.96 8.83
N TRP A 119 -17.74 14.33 9.48
CA TRP A 119 -17.90 13.48 10.65
C TRP A 119 -16.96 13.91 11.78
N VAL A 120 -17.27 13.45 12.99
CA VAL A 120 -16.42 13.64 14.16
C VAL A 120 -15.13 12.82 13.99
N ARG A 121 -13.99 13.52 13.94
CA ARG A 121 -12.68 12.87 13.82
C ARG A 121 -12.39 12.00 15.04
N LYS A 122 -11.93 10.78 14.79
CA LYS A 122 -11.45 9.89 15.84
C LYS A 122 -10.07 10.32 16.35
N SER A 123 -9.71 9.89 17.56
CA SER A 123 -8.31 9.99 18.00
C SER A 123 -7.44 9.10 17.10
N ARG A 124 -6.19 9.51 16.85
CA ARG A 124 -5.21 8.83 15.98
C ARG A 124 -5.20 7.30 16.15
N TRP A 125 -5.16 6.85 17.41
CA TRP A 125 -5.18 5.43 17.73
C TRP A 125 -6.50 4.74 17.39
N LYS A 126 -7.64 5.37 17.70
CA LYS A 126 -8.96 4.86 17.33
C LYS A 126 -9.15 4.82 15.81
N SER A 127 -8.53 5.72 15.05
CA SER A 127 -8.55 5.72 13.58
C SER A 127 -7.82 4.50 13.04
N ILE A 128 -6.60 4.21 13.52
CA ILE A 128 -5.87 2.98 13.17
C ILE A 128 -6.69 1.74 13.53
N GLN A 129 -7.21 1.67 14.75
CA GLN A 129 -8.03 0.54 15.20
C GLN A 129 -9.32 0.38 14.38
N SER A 130 -9.85 1.46 13.80
CA SER A 130 -11.03 1.38 12.94
C SER A 130 -10.75 0.72 11.58
N VAL A 131 -9.48 0.69 11.16
CA VAL A 131 -9.03 0.05 9.91
C VAL A 131 -8.50 -1.36 10.18
N PHE A 132 -7.67 -1.53 11.21
CA PHE A 132 -6.97 -2.79 11.47
C PHE A 132 -7.59 -3.66 12.57
N GLY A 133 -8.52 -3.11 13.35
CA GLY A 133 -9.07 -3.75 14.55
C GLY A 133 -8.18 -3.59 15.78
N ARG A 134 -8.39 -4.43 16.80
CA ARG A 134 -7.52 -4.46 17.98
C ARG A 134 -6.12 -4.95 17.60
N PHE A 135 -5.09 -4.35 18.19
CA PHE A 135 -3.70 -4.70 17.92
C PHE A 135 -3.45 -6.20 18.12
N SER A 136 -2.99 -6.85 17.07
CA SER A 136 -2.69 -8.28 17.03
C SER A 136 -1.89 -8.61 15.77
N ILE A 137 -1.29 -9.81 15.70
CA ILE A 137 -0.59 -10.29 14.50
C ILE A 137 -1.51 -10.36 13.27
N LEU A 138 -2.83 -10.43 13.48
CA LEU A 138 -3.84 -10.43 12.43
C LEU A 138 -3.90 -9.10 11.65
N TRP A 139 -3.26 -8.03 12.14
CA TRP A 139 -3.13 -6.78 11.40
C TRP A 139 -2.47 -6.97 10.05
N PHE A 140 -1.50 -7.88 9.99
CA PHE A 140 -0.77 -8.21 8.76
C PHE A 140 -1.54 -9.19 7.87
N SER A 141 -2.58 -9.85 8.37
CA SER A 141 -3.36 -10.79 7.56
C SER A 141 -4.41 -10.07 6.69
N PRO A 142 -4.44 -10.31 5.37
CA PRO A 142 -5.52 -9.82 4.51
C PRO A 142 -6.80 -10.66 4.64
N PHE A 143 -6.77 -11.77 5.38
CA PHE A 143 -7.93 -12.65 5.55
C PHE A 143 -8.77 -12.29 6.78
N THR A 144 -8.28 -11.37 7.61
CA THR A 144 -9.01 -10.94 8.81
C THR A 144 -9.79 -9.67 8.50
N GLN A 145 -11.10 -9.74 8.69
CA GLN A 145 -11.94 -8.55 8.61
C GLN A 145 -11.78 -7.72 9.89
N PRO A 146 -11.71 -6.38 9.78
CA PRO A 146 -11.87 -5.53 10.95
C PRO A 146 -13.23 -5.82 11.60
N SER A 147 -13.29 -5.75 12.93
CA SER A 147 -14.51 -6.06 13.68
C SER A 147 -15.71 -5.29 13.11
N PRO A 148 -16.90 -5.92 12.97
CA PRO A 148 -18.08 -5.25 12.44
C PRO A 148 -18.36 -3.98 13.23
N LYS A 149 -18.52 -2.85 12.54
CA LYS A 149 -18.88 -1.58 13.18
C LYS A 149 -20.27 -1.70 13.79
N THR A 150 -20.44 -1.22 15.00
CA THR A 150 -21.76 -1.14 15.65
C THR A 150 -22.69 -0.23 14.85
N LYS A 151 -24.01 -0.51 14.88
CA LYS A 151 -25.03 0.29 14.17
C LYS A 151 -24.90 1.81 14.42
N LEU A 152 -24.50 2.21 15.63
CA LEU A 152 -24.28 3.62 15.99
C LEU A 152 -23.15 4.29 15.18
N GLU A 153 -22.07 3.58 14.90
CA GLU A 153 -21.01 4.03 13.99
C GLU A 153 -21.43 3.96 12.51
N SER A 154 -22.62 3.49 12.18
CA SER A 154 -23.15 3.58 10.80
C SER A 154 -23.94 4.88 10.62
N TYR A 155 -24.71 5.28 11.65
CA TYR A 155 -25.51 6.50 11.69
C TYR A 155 -24.67 7.80 11.70
N LEU A 156 -23.54 7.81 12.40
CA LEU A 156 -22.62 8.97 12.44
C LEU A 156 -21.94 9.30 11.10
N TYR A 157 -22.10 8.44 10.08
CA TYR A 157 -21.45 8.56 8.77
C TYR A 157 -22.45 8.45 7.61
N SER A 158 -23.76 8.57 7.89
CA SER A 158 -24.83 8.55 6.89
C SER A 158 -25.52 9.90 6.71
N VAL A 159 -24.92 10.98 7.23
CA VAL A 159 -25.35 12.37 7.01
C VAL A 159 -24.47 13.02 5.94
#